data_AF-A0A8T7D7W3-F1
#
_entry.id   AF-A0A8T7D7W3-F1
#
_cell.length_a   1.000
_cell.length_b   1.000
_cell.length_c   1.000
_cell.angle_alpha   90.00
_cell.angle_beta   90.00
_cell.angle_gamma   90.00
#
_symmetry.space_group_name_H-M   'P 1'
#
loop_
_entity.id
_entity.type
_entity.pdbx_description
1 polymer ?
#
loop_
_entity_poly.entity_id
_entity_poly.type
_entity_poly.pdbx_seq_one_letter_code
_entity_poly.pdbx_strand_id
1 'polypeptide(L)'
;MKLNCQNFNNNQPIPGEFAFCIPDPKEHVTLGGNKNPSLSWSDLPGGTKSLVLICHDPDVPSKPDDVNQEGRIVPGDLPRIDFYHWVLVDIPTNMTGIATGEYSDGVTARGKEGPDAQGGTRQGINDYTQWFAGDADMEGRY
;
A
#
# COMPACT_ATOMS: atom_id res chain seq x y z
N MET A 1 -9.10 11.89 17.32
CA MET A 1 -7.90 11.34 16.67
C MET A 1 -7.49 12.23 15.53
N LYS A 2 -6.18 12.40 15.37
CA LYS A 2 -5.56 13.08 14.22
C LYS A 2 -4.54 12.12 13.60
N LEU A 3 -4.45 12.10 12.27
CA LEU A 3 -3.44 11.38 11.50
C LEU A 3 -2.64 12.39 10.69
N ASN A 4 -1.33 12.23 10.64
CA ASN A 4 -0.43 13.11 9.91
C ASN A 4 0.61 12.30 9.13
N CYS A 5 0.90 12.73 7.90
CA CYS A 5 1.96 12.22 7.03
C CYS A 5 2.92 13.36 6.73
N GLN A 6 4.21 13.17 7.02
CA GLN A 6 5.22 14.23 6.77
C GLN A 6 5.77 14.20 5.34
N ASN A 7 5.55 13.11 4.60
CA ASN A 7 6.19 12.90 3.30
C ASN A 7 5.45 13.58 2.15
N PHE A 8 4.12 13.72 2.25
CA PHE A 8 3.29 14.38 1.26
C PHE A 8 1.96 14.83 1.88
N ASN A 9 1.36 15.86 1.28
CA ASN A 9 0.11 16.44 1.76
C ASN A 9 -1.11 15.65 1.26
N ASN A 10 -2.23 15.76 1.98
CA ASN A 10 -3.50 15.20 1.56
C ASN A 10 -3.90 15.67 0.14
N ASN A 11 -4.42 14.76 -0.68
CA ASN A 11 -4.80 14.99 -2.09
C ASN A 11 -3.66 15.50 -3.00
N GLN A 12 -2.40 15.26 -2.64
CA GLN A 12 -1.26 15.51 -3.52
C GLN A 12 -0.71 14.19 -4.08
N PRO A 13 -0.02 14.22 -5.22
CA PRO A 13 0.62 13.03 -5.77
C PRO A 13 1.54 12.34 -4.76
N ILE A 14 1.48 11.01 -4.71
CA ILE A 14 2.39 10.20 -3.89
C ILE A 14 3.77 10.22 -4.56
N PRO A 15 4.84 10.65 -3.87
CA PRO A 15 6.19 10.59 -4.41
C PRO A 15 6.61 9.15 -4.74
N GLY A 16 7.42 8.97 -5.79
CA GLY A 16 7.86 7.66 -6.25
C GLY A 16 8.61 6.81 -5.22
N GLU A 17 9.18 7.44 -4.18
CA GLU A 17 9.76 6.73 -3.03
C GLU A 17 8.73 5.87 -2.27
N PHE A 18 7.45 6.28 -2.25
CA PHE A 18 6.36 5.59 -1.54
C PHE A 18 5.40 4.83 -2.47
N ALA A 19 5.70 4.80 -3.78
CA ALA A 19 4.89 4.12 -4.78
C ALA A 19 5.50 2.74 -5.12
N PHE A 20 4.63 1.78 -5.44
CA PHE A 20 5.05 0.46 -5.91
C PHE A 20 5.71 0.52 -7.30
N CYS A 21 5.17 1.37 -8.18
CA CYS A 21 5.68 1.62 -9.51
C CYS A 21 5.85 3.13 -9.76
N ILE A 22 6.77 3.47 -10.67
CA ILE A 22 7.01 4.83 -11.15
C ILE A 22 7.08 4.85 -12.69
N PRO A 23 6.80 5.99 -13.35
CA PRO A 23 6.95 6.11 -14.80
C PRO A 23 8.39 5.87 -15.25
N ASP A 24 8.56 5.08 -16.31
CA ASP A 24 9.85 4.86 -16.99
C ASP A 24 9.73 5.24 -18.47
N PRO A 25 10.63 6.06 -19.05
CA PRO A 25 10.51 6.48 -20.45
C PRO A 25 10.64 5.36 -21.49
N LYS A 26 11.25 4.22 -21.13
CA LYS A 26 11.55 3.12 -22.04
C LYS A 26 10.60 1.94 -21.83
N GLU A 27 10.40 1.55 -20.58
CA GLU A 27 9.56 0.42 -20.19
C GLU A 27 8.13 0.87 -19.82
N HIS A 28 7.82 2.16 -19.93
CA HIS A 28 6.59 2.85 -19.49
C HIS A 28 6.40 2.86 -17.96
N VAL A 29 6.78 1.79 -17.27
CA VAL A 29 6.69 1.62 -15.83
C VAL A 29 7.88 0.81 -15.31
N THR A 30 8.40 1.19 -14.14
CA THR A 30 9.39 0.40 -13.39
C THR A 30 9.05 0.41 -11.90
N LEU A 31 9.71 -0.42 -11.10
CA LEU A 31 9.48 -0.46 -9.65
C LEU A 31 9.94 0.85 -8.98
N GLY A 32 9.09 1.35 -8.09
CA GLY A 32 9.38 2.51 -7.24
C GLY A 32 10.10 2.12 -5.95
N GLY A 33 10.21 3.08 -5.03
CA GLY A 33 10.82 2.83 -3.73
C GLY A 33 9.99 1.93 -2.82
N ASN A 34 8.67 1.86 -3.05
CA ASN A 34 7.72 1.06 -2.29
C ASN A 34 7.91 1.14 -0.76
N LYS A 35 8.28 2.33 -0.27
CA LYS A 35 8.41 2.58 1.15
C LYS A 35 7.06 2.93 1.75
N ASN A 36 6.76 2.45 2.96
CA ASN A 36 5.64 3.06 3.68
C ASN A 36 6.02 4.51 4.04
N PRO A 37 5.09 5.48 3.94
CA PRO A 37 5.34 6.83 4.44
C PRO A 37 5.44 6.82 5.97
N SER A 38 6.05 7.86 6.52
CA SER A 38 5.95 8.18 7.93
C SER A 38 4.53 8.63 8.25
N LEU A 39 3.95 7.98 9.25
CA LEU A 39 2.63 8.26 9.76
C LEU A 39 2.74 8.56 11.26
N SER A 40 2.00 9.55 11.74
CA SER A 40 1.89 9.81 13.17
C SER A 40 0.45 10.10 13.54
N TRP A 41 0.05 9.68 14.73
CA TRP A 41 -1.30 9.92 15.22
C TRP A 41 -1.32 10.35 16.68
N SER A 42 -2.35 11.10 17.03
CA SER A 42 -2.57 11.61 18.37
C SER A 42 -4.07 11.70 18.68
N ASP A 43 -4.39 12.08 19.91
CA ASP A 43 -5.76 12.30 20.37
C ASP A 43 -6.66 11.06 20.18
N LEU A 44 -6.14 9.88 20.54
CA LEU A 44 -6.92 8.63 20.50
C LEU A 44 -8.14 8.74 21.43
N PRO A 45 -9.33 8.26 21.00
CA PRO A 45 -10.50 8.25 21.86
C PRO A 45 -10.26 7.48 23.16
N GLY A 46 -10.86 7.95 24.25
CA GLY A 46 -10.82 7.23 25.52
C GLY A 46 -11.36 5.81 25.39
N GLY A 47 -10.64 4.84 25.94
CA GLY A 47 -11.01 3.43 25.87
C GLY A 47 -10.58 2.68 24.61
N THR A 48 -9.86 3.32 23.67
CA THR A 48 -9.22 2.64 22.52
C THR A 48 -8.43 1.42 23.00
N LYS A 49 -8.54 0.30 22.30
CA LYS A 49 -7.87 -0.98 22.65
C LYS A 49 -6.78 -1.39 21.67
N SER A 50 -6.93 -1.00 20.42
CA SER A 50 -5.96 -1.16 19.34
C SER A 50 -6.33 -0.22 18.19
N LEU A 51 -5.43 -0.09 17.21
CA LEU A 51 -5.72 0.56 15.93
C LEU A 51 -5.54 -0.42 14.78
N VAL A 52 -6.12 -0.04 13.63
CA VAL A 52 -5.92 -0.68 12.34
C VAL A 52 -5.54 0.42 11.35
N LEU A 53 -4.58 0.13 10.47
CA LEU A 53 -4.19 0.98 9.36
C LEU A 53 -4.50 0.25 8.05
N ILE A 54 -5.21 0.94 7.14
CA ILE A 54 -5.54 0.43 5.80
C ILE A 54 -5.15 1.51 4.78
N CYS A 55 -4.35 1.12 3.79
CA CYS A 55 -4.14 1.89 2.56
C CYS A 55 -5.05 1.31 1.49
N HIS A 56 -6.02 2.09 1.02
CA HIS A 56 -7.11 1.66 0.15
C HIS A 56 -7.23 2.59 -1.05
N ASP A 57 -7.26 2.00 -2.24
CA ASP A 57 -7.54 2.65 -3.51
C ASP A 57 -8.89 2.15 -4.05
N PRO A 58 -9.95 2.97 -4.01
CA PRO A 58 -11.27 2.63 -4.57
C PRO A 58 -11.37 2.90 -6.09
N ASP A 59 -10.31 3.40 -6.73
CA ASP A 59 -10.32 3.89 -8.12
C ASP A 59 -9.64 2.91 -9.11
N VAL A 60 -9.29 1.71 -8.66
CA VAL A 60 -8.64 0.69 -9.50
C VAL A 60 -9.60 0.19 -10.57
N PRO A 61 -9.21 0.15 -11.86
CA PRO A 61 -10.06 -0.34 -12.93
C PRO A 61 -10.39 -1.83 -12.76
N SER A 62 -11.67 -2.20 -12.89
CA SER A 62 -12.14 -3.58 -12.69
C SER A 62 -11.66 -4.60 -13.73
N LYS A 63 -10.90 -4.16 -14.74
CA LYS A 63 -10.31 -5.00 -15.79
C LYS A 63 -8.80 -4.75 -15.83
N PRO A 64 -8.00 -5.54 -15.10
CA PRO A 64 -6.56 -5.35 -15.02
C PRO A 64 -5.85 -5.58 -16.37
N ASP A 65 -6.37 -6.43 -17.24
CA ASP A 65 -5.80 -6.67 -18.59
C ASP A 65 -5.81 -5.41 -19.49
N ASP A 66 -6.51 -4.36 -19.07
CA ASP A 66 -6.59 -3.09 -19.80
C ASP A 66 -5.52 -2.08 -19.36
N VAL A 67 -4.80 -2.33 -18.25
CA VAL A 67 -3.79 -1.41 -17.72
C VAL A 67 -2.40 -1.68 -18.30
N ASN A 68 -1.58 -0.63 -18.40
CA ASN A 68 -0.21 -0.69 -18.91
C ASN A 68 -0.06 -1.32 -20.31
N GLN A 69 -1.07 -1.15 -21.17
CA GLN A 69 -1.06 -1.62 -22.56
C GLN A 69 -0.83 -0.44 -23.52
N GLU A 70 0.19 -0.55 -24.38
CA GLU A 70 0.52 0.48 -25.37
C GLU A 70 -0.65 0.74 -26.33
N GLY A 71 -0.94 2.01 -26.60
CA GLY A 71 -2.05 2.41 -27.47
C GLY A 71 -3.45 2.20 -26.87
N ARG A 72 -3.56 1.78 -25.60
CA ARG A 72 -4.84 1.57 -24.92
C ARG A 72 -5.12 2.66 -23.90
N ILE A 73 -6.38 3.09 -23.82
CA ILE A 73 -6.86 4.03 -22.81
C ILE A 73 -7.88 3.28 -21.95
N VAL A 74 -7.69 3.29 -20.63
CA VAL A 74 -8.67 2.76 -19.68
C VAL A 74 -9.94 3.62 -19.76
N PRO A 75 -11.11 3.06 -20.09
CA PRO A 75 -12.34 3.85 -20.19
C PRO A 75 -12.67 4.53 -18.86
N GLY A 76 -13.09 5.80 -18.93
CA GLY A 76 -13.44 6.56 -17.73
C GLY A 76 -14.63 5.97 -16.98
N ASP A 77 -15.56 5.36 -17.71
CA ASP A 77 -16.78 4.70 -17.23
C ASP A 77 -16.61 3.21 -16.89
N LEU A 78 -15.40 2.67 -17.02
CA LEU A 78 -15.10 1.33 -16.54
C LEU A 78 -15.36 1.27 -15.02
N PRO A 79 -16.10 0.26 -14.51
CA PRO A 79 -16.30 0.11 -13.07
C PRO A 79 -14.99 0.09 -12.30
N ARG A 80 -14.99 0.68 -11.11
CA ARG A 80 -13.87 0.65 -10.18
C ARG A 80 -14.08 -0.43 -9.13
N ILE A 81 -12.97 -0.97 -8.64
CA ILE A 81 -12.94 -1.96 -7.56
C ILE A 81 -12.04 -1.46 -6.44
N ASP A 82 -12.29 -1.96 -5.24
CA ASP A 82 -11.41 -1.72 -4.10
C ASP A 82 -10.09 -2.47 -4.29
N PHE A 83 -8.99 -1.79 -4.00
CA PHE A 83 -7.66 -2.37 -3.91
C PHE A 83 -7.00 -1.95 -2.60
N TYR A 84 -6.71 -2.92 -1.74
CA TYR A 84 -6.02 -2.72 -0.48
C TYR A 84 -4.52 -2.88 -0.72
N HIS A 85 -3.78 -1.78 -0.58
CA HIS A 85 -2.33 -1.72 -0.75
C HIS A 85 -1.55 -2.09 0.52
N TRP A 86 -2.15 -1.89 1.69
CA TRP A 86 -1.53 -2.20 2.97
C TRP A 86 -2.59 -2.40 4.04
N VAL A 87 -2.47 -3.47 4.83
CA VAL A 87 -3.32 -3.76 5.98
C VAL A 87 -2.42 -4.08 7.17
N LEU A 88 -2.52 -3.29 8.24
CA LEU A 88 -1.81 -3.50 9.50
C LEU A 88 -2.81 -3.48 10.65
N VAL A 89 -2.87 -4.56 11.42
CA VAL A 89 -3.80 -4.73 12.55
C VAL A 89 -3.06 -4.86 13.88
N ASP A 90 -3.83 -4.83 14.97
CA ASP A 90 -3.35 -4.93 16.35
C ASP A 90 -2.30 -3.89 16.73
N ILE A 91 -2.35 -2.71 16.11
CA ILE A 91 -1.47 -1.60 16.46
C ILE A 91 -1.72 -1.22 17.93
N PRO A 92 -0.71 -1.34 18.82
CA PRO A 92 -0.88 -1.02 20.22
C PRO A 92 -1.19 0.46 20.44
N THR A 93 -1.99 0.77 21.46
CA THR A 93 -2.40 2.16 21.74
C THR A 93 -1.29 3.07 22.27
N ASN A 94 -0.17 2.49 22.70
CA ASN A 94 1.04 3.24 23.10
C ASN A 94 1.95 3.57 21.91
N MET A 95 1.70 2.98 20.73
CA MET A 95 2.36 3.39 19.49
C MET A 95 1.72 4.69 19.01
N THR A 96 2.55 5.67 18.64
CA THR A 96 2.12 7.03 18.24
C THR A 96 2.44 7.35 16.78
N GLY A 97 3.08 6.43 16.06
CA GLY A 97 3.43 6.60 14.66
C GLY A 97 4.30 5.48 14.14
N ILE A 98 4.55 5.54 12.84
CA ILE A 98 5.37 4.64 12.03
C ILE A 98 6.36 5.53 11.26
N ALA A 99 7.64 5.18 11.27
CA ALA A 99 8.68 5.84 10.50
C ALA A 99 8.62 5.45 9.01
N THR A 100 9.15 6.31 8.15
CA THR A 100 9.35 5.98 6.74
C THR A 100 10.14 4.68 6.62
N GLY A 101 9.68 3.75 5.78
CA GLY A 101 10.42 2.52 5.50
C GLY A 101 10.28 1.41 6.55
N GLU A 102 9.65 1.69 7.70
CA GLU A 102 9.65 0.80 8.86
C GLU A 102 8.96 -0.55 8.63
N TYR A 103 7.88 -0.59 7.84
CA TYR A 103 7.14 -1.81 7.49
C TYR A 103 7.34 -2.24 6.03
N SER A 104 7.86 -1.34 5.19
CA SER A 104 8.24 -1.65 3.81
C SER A 104 9.35 -0.71 3.39
N ASP A 105 10.49 -1.25 2.96
CA ASP A 105 11.65 -0.51 2.43
C ASP A 105 12.03 -1.04 1.04
N GLY A 106 11.03 -1.24 0.18
CA GLY A 106 11.20 -1.84 -1.14
C GLY A 106 10.14 -2.86 -1.51
N VAL A 107 10.18 -3.25 -2.79
CA VAL A 107 9.39 -4.37 -3.31
C VAL A 107 10.04 -5.68 -2.89
N THR A 108 9.25 -6.57 -2.33
CA THR A 108 9.69 -7.92 -1.95
C THR A 108 8.92 -8.90 -2.80
N ALA A 109 9.61 -9.60 -3.70
CA ALA A 109 8.97 -10.62 -4.53
C ALA A 109 8.31 -11.67 -3.63
N ARG A 110 7.09 -12.07 -4.00
CA ARG A 110 6.26 -13.06 -3.28
C ARG A 110 5.77 -12.61 -1.90
N GLY A 111 5.89 -11.32 -1.59
CA GLY A 111 5.42 -10.73 -0.33
C GLY A 111 6.48 -10.72 0.78
N LYS A 112 6.10 -10.15 1.93
CA LYS A 112 6.95 -10.09 3.13
C LYS A 112 6.54 -11.17 4.12
N GLU A 113 7.43 -11.52 5.04
CA GLU A 113 7.11 -12.42 6.15
C GLU A 113 5.97 -11.85 7.02
N GLY A 114 5.13 -12.74 7.53
CA GLY A 114 3.97 -12.40 8.34
C GLY A 114 3.20 -13.65 8.82
N PRO A 115 2.06 -13.48 9.52
CA PRO A 115 1.40 -12.21 9.79
C PRO A 115 2.07 -11.41 10.90
N ASP A 116 2.82 -12.04 11.81
CA ASP A 116 3.44 -11.34 12.94
C ASP A 116 4.48 -10.33 12.44
N ALA A 117 4.35 -9.10 12.91
CA ALA A 117 5.24 -8.01 12.59
C ALA A 117 5.74 -7.32 13.87
N GLN A 118 6.67 -6.38 13.68
CA GLN A 118 7.28 -5.64 14.77
C GLN A 118 6.25 -4.93 15.68
N GLY A 119 6.61 -4.75 16.94
CA GLY A 119 5.78 -4.04 17.92
C GLY A 119 4.48 -4.76 18.30
N GLY A 120 4.35 -6.07 18.02
CA GLY A 120 3.14 -6.83 18.30
C GLY A 120 2.00 -6.57 17.31
N THR A 121 2.31 -5.92 16.19
CA THR A 121 1.36 -5.72 15.08
C THR A 121 1.27 -6.96 14.21
N ARG A 122 0.26 -7.01 13.33
CA ARG A 122 0.15 -8.06 12.33
C ARG A 122 -0.16 -7.50 10.94
N GLN A 123 0.57 -7.97 9.93
CA GLN A 123 0.27 -7.67 8.52
C GLN A 123 -0.93 -8.51 8.06
N GLY A 124 -1.87 -7.86 7.40
CA GLY A 124 -2.96 -8.53 6.68
C GLY A 124 -2.54 -8.91 5.26
N ILE A 125 -3.30 -9.82 4.65
CA ILE A 125 -3.15 -10.11 3.21
C ILE A 125 -3.78 -8.97 2.41
N ASN A 126 -3.05 -8.47 1.42
CA ASN A 126 -3.45 -7.37 0.56
C ASN A 126 -3.64 -7.83 -0.90
N ASP A 127 -4.16 -6.95 -1.76
CA ASP A 127 -4.61 -7.35 -3.10
C ASP A 127 -3.48 -7.62 -4.10
N TYR A 128 -2.23 -7.31 -3.77
CA TYR A 128 -1.09 -7.80 -4.55
C TYR A 128 -1.00 -9.33 -4.57
N THR A 129 -1.58 -10.02 -3.58
CA THR A 129 -1.73 -11.49 -3.58
C THR A 129 -2.57 -11.98 -4.74
N GLN A 130 -3.67 -11.28 -5.05
CA GLN A 130 -4.51 -11.64 -6.21
C GLN A 130 -3.92 -11.10 -7.51
N TRP A 131 -3.33 -9.89 -7.47
CA TRP A 131 -2.70 -9.26 -8.63
C TRP A 131 -1.58 -10.11 -9.24
N PHE A 132 -0.75 -10.74 -8.39
CA PHE A 132 0.37 -11.58 -8.83
C PHE A 132 0.04 -13.08 -8.85
N ALA A 133 -1.25 -13.47 -8.73
CA ALA A 133 -1.62 -14.88 -8.76
C ALA A 133 -1.23 -15.51 -10.12
N GLY A 134 -0.46 -16.59 -10.07
CA GLY A 134 0.07 -17.27 -11.27
C GLY A 134 1.26 -16.60 -11.95
N ASP A 135 1.76 -15.47 -11.43
CA ASP A 135 3.02 -14.88 -11.90
C ASP A 135 4.22 -15.72 -11.44
N ALA A 136 5.08 -16.13 -12.38
CA ALA A 136 6.18 -17.06 -12.09
C ALA A 136 7.18 -16.52 -11.04
N ASP A 137 7.40 -15.21 -11.01
CA ASP A 137 8.40 -14.56 -10.16
C ASP A 137 7.76 -13.91 -8.92
N MET A 138 6.53 -13.43 -9.06
CA MET A 138 5.85 -12.61 -8.08
C MET A 138 4.73 -13.33 -7.32
N GLU A 139 4.25 -14.51 -7.73
CA GLU A 139 3.19 -15.20 -6.98
C GLU A 139 3.61 -15.45 -5.53
N GLY A 140 2.76 -15.01 -4.59
CA GLY A 140 3.00 -15.11 -3.16
C GLY A 140 1.91 -14.45 -2.31
N ARG A 141 2.18 -14.34 -1.01
CA ARG A 141 1.26 -13.77 -0.02
C ARG A 141 1.77 -12.40 0.40
N TYR A 142 1.13 -11.37 -0.12
CA TYR A 142 1.45 -9.96 0.12
C TYR A 142 0.60 -9.37 1.21
#